data_AF-A0A1X7TUD6-F1
#
_entry.id   AF-A0A1X7TUD6-F1
#
_cell.length_a   1.000
_cell.length_b   1.000
_cell.length_c   1.000
_cell.angle_alpha   90.00
_cell.angle_beta   90.00
_cell.angle_gamma   90.00
#
_symmetry.space_group_name_H-M   'P 1'
#
loop_
_entity.id
_entity.type
_entity.pdbx_description
1 polymer ?
#
loop_
_entity_poly.entity_id
_entity_poly.type
_entity_poly.pdbx_seq_one_letter_code
_entity_poly.pdbx_strand_id
1 'polypeptide(L)'
;MQLLHKLTYSQEDCEVVKIATRNQSQCVKWFEERQYRITASNVGTICKGAITTKGDCRIVEIKCLYTCRNMSVVEAFSKIKPFYCEVLYGQKQFQGTMEIVGIEWCDFVIWTTKDMTIERIRFDKLFWTSCLSYLKSVYLEYILPEIS
;
A
#
# COMPACT_ATOMS: atom_id res chain seq x y z
N MET A 1 -7.14 -18.45 14.62
CA MET A 1 -8.48 -17.97 14.26
C MET A 1 -8.82 -16.57 14.81
N GLN A 2 -8.33 -16.15 15.98
CA GLN A 2 -8.64 -14.81 16.53
C GLN A 2 -8.06 -13.61 15.75
N LEU A 3 -6.89 -13.75 15.09
CA LEU A 3 -6.28 -12.66 14.32
C LEU A 3 -7.00 -12.37 12.99
N LEU A 4 -7.52 -13.41 12.33
CA LEU A 4 -8.21 -13.28 11.05
C LEU A 4 -9.47 -12.41 11.20
N HIS A 5 -10.23 -12.61 12.27
CA HIS A 5 -11.40 -11.79 12.61
C HIS A 5 -11.04 -10.30 12.81
N LYS A 6 -9.84 -9.98 13.31
CA LYS A 6 -9.36 -8.60 13.46
C LYS A 6 -8.90 -7.95 12.14
N LEU A 7 -8.73 -8.76 11.09
CA LEU A 7 -8.35 -8.31 9.74
C LEU A 7 -9.54 -8.32 8.78
N THR A 8 -10.66 -8.93 9.17
CA THR A 8 -11.86 -9.07 8.34
C THR A 8 -12.87 -8.03 8.80
N TYR A 9 -13.20 -7.08 7.92
CA TYR A 9 -14.16 -6.02 8.21
C TYR A 9 -15.38 -6.18 7.31
N SER A 10 -16.57 -5.98 7.87
CA SER A 10 -17.77 -5.76 7.06
C SER A 10 -17.72 -4.36 6.41
N GLN A 11 -18.58 -4.13 5.43
CA GLN A 11 -18.67 -2.83 4.77
C GLN A 11 -19.11 -1.73 5.76
N GLU A 12 -20.00 -2.05 6.70
CA GLU A 12 -20.42 -1.13 7.76
C GLU A 12 -19.28 -0.82 8.73
N ASP A 13 -18.50 -1.82 9.14
CA ASP A 13 -17.35 -1.60 10.00
C ASP A 13 -16.29 -0.72 9.33
N CYS A 14 -16.09 -0.89 8.01
CA CYS A 14 -15.18 -0.04 7.24
C CYS A 14 -15.60 1.43 7.27
N GLU A 15 -16.90 1.72 7.14
CA GLU A 15 -17.38 3.10 7.18
C GLU A 15 -17.30 3.72 8.58
N VAL A 16 -17.58 2.94 9.63
CA VAL A 16 -17.40 3.38 11.01
C VAL A 16 -15.93 3.70 11.30
N VAL A 17 -15.01 2.81 10.89
CA VAL A 17 -13.58 3.01 11.07
C VAL A 17 -13.12 4.25 10.30
N LYS A 18 -13.54 4.43 9.06
CA LYS A 18 -13.16 5.58 8.24
C LYS A 18 -13.64 6.91 8.83
N ILE A 19 -14.85 6.97 9.38
CA ILE A 19 -15.38 8.17 10.03
C ILE A 19 -14.57 8.49 11.29
N ALA A 20 -14.37 7.50 12.18
CA ALA A 20 -13.58 7.66 13.41
C ALA A 20 -12.09 7.93 13.11
N THR A 21 -11.64 7.42 11.97
CA THR A 21 -10.37 7.55 11.25
C THR A 21 -9.89 8.93 10.87
N ARG A 22 -10.83 9.86 10.70
CA ARG A 22 -10.68 10.96 9.75
C ARG A 22 -9.55 11.94 10.10
N ASN A 23 -9.27 12.12 11.38
CA ASN A 23 -8.21 13.01 11.89
C ASN A 23 -6.83 12.34 11.96
N GLN A 24 -6.70 11.11 11.44
CA GLN A 24 -5.44 10.40 11.25
C GLN A 24 -4.59 10.35 12.54
N SER A 25 -3.35 10.84 12.52
CA SER A 25 -2.39 10.77 13.65
C SER A 25 -2.86 11.48 14.91
N GLN A 26 -3.93 12.28 14.84
CA GLN A 26 -4.56 12.91 16.00
C GLN A 26 -5.66 12.05 16.64
N CYS A 27 -5.86 10.81 16.16
CA CYS A 27 -6.87 9.88 16.67
C CYS A 27 -6.20 8.62 17.22
N VAL A 28 -6.44 8.28 18.49
CA VAL A 28 -5.88 7.05 19.09
C VAL A 28 -6.35 5.81 18.34
N LYS A 29 -7.63 5.76 17.98
CA LYS A 29 -8.21 4.68 17.16
C LYS A 29 -7.50 4.51 15.82
N TRP A 30 -6.89 5.57 15.27
CA TRP A 30 -6.09 5.43 14.05
C TRP A 30 -4.86 4.55 14.21
N PHE A 31 -4.17 4.66 15.34
CA PHE A 31 -3.03 3.80 15.65
C PHE A 31 -3.49 2.37 15.95
N GLU A 32 -4.60 2.22 16.67
CA GLU A 32 -5.18 0.91 17.00
C GLU A 32 -5.61 0.13 15.76
N GLU A 33 -6.19 0.79 14.76
CA GLU A 33 -6.62 0.15 13.50
C GLU A 33 -5.44 -0.17 12.57
N ARG A 34 -4.29 0.51 12.77
CA ARG A 34 -3.07 0.33 11.96
C ARG A 34 -2.07 -0.64 12.55
N GLN A 35 -2.13 -0.94 13.84
CA GLN A 35 -1.23 -1.90 14.49
C GLN A 35 -1.28 -3.29 13.84
N TYR A 36 -2.41 -3.64 13.22
CA TYR A 36 -2.64 -4.92 12.54
C TYR A 36 -2.42 -4.88 11.02
N ARG A 37 -2.07 -3.71 10.45
CA ARG A 37 -1.86 -3.52 9.00
C ARG A 37 -0.38 -3.43 8.68
N ILE A 38 0.04 -3.78 7.47
CA ILE A 38 1.42 -3.52 7.02
C ILE A 38 1.62 -2.00 6.91
N THR A 39 2.56 -1.47 7.67
CA THR A 39 2.98 -0.06 7.70
C THR A 39 4.50 0.00 7.55
N ALA A 40 5.03 1.16 7.16
CA ALA A 40 6.48 1.38 7.09
C ALA A 40 7.19 1.07 8.43
N SER A 41 6.52 1.24 9.57
CA SER A 41 7.08 0.97 10.90
C SER A 41 7.08 -0.51 11.32
N ASN A 42 6.28 -1.37 10.68
CA ASN A 42 6.21 -2.80 11.03
C ASN A 42 6.59 -3.74 9.87
N VAL A 43 6.78 -3.22 8.66
CA VAL A 43 7.18 -4.01 7.48
C VAL A 43 8.46 -4.79 7.77
N GLY A 44 9.46 -4.18 8.42
CA GLY A 44 10.71 -4.88 8.78
C GLY A 44 10.54 -6.05 9.75
N THR A 45 9.47 -6.09 10.54
CA THR A 45 9.14 -7.22 11.43
C THR A 45 8.40 -8.31 10.65
N ILE A 46 7.51 -7.94 9.73
CA ILE A 46 6.76 -8.85 8.86
C ILE A 46 7.68 -9.56 7.86
N CYS A 47 8.65 -8.85 7.28
CA CYS A 47 9.65 -9.42 6.38
C CYS A 47 10.56 -10.47 7.06
N LYS A 48 10.66 -10.41 8.40
CA LYS A 48 11.38 -11.41 9.21
C LYS A 48 10.52 -12.61 9.60
N GLY A 49 9.20 -12.48 9.51
CA GLY A 49 8.23 -13.51 9.88
C GLY A 49 7.21 -13.70 8.77
N ALA A 50 7.60 -14.37 7.69
CA ALA A 50 6.69 -14.72 6.60
C ALA A 50 5.60 -15.67 7.13
N ILE A 51 4.38 -15.14 7.35
CA ILE A 51 3.19 -15.97 7.57
C ILE A 51 2.67 -16.39 6.20
N THR A 52 3.00 -17.62 5.81
CA THR A 52 2.46 -18.28 4.63
C THR A 52 1.13 -18.96 4.99
N THR A 53 0.02 -18.39 4.55
CA THR A 53 -1.25 -19.14 4.51
C THR A 53 -1.24 -20.02 3.27
N LYS A 54 -1.64 -21.30 3.39
CA LYS A 54 -1.88 -22.18 2.23
C LYS A 54 -2.98 -21.57 1.34
N GLY A 55 -2.59 -20.82 0.32
CA GLY A 55 -3.43 -20.13 -0.64
C GLY A 55 -2.60 -19.08 -1.38
N ASP A 56 -3.02 -18.70 -2.59
CA ASP A 56 -2.35 -17.68 -3.40
C ASP A 56 -2.13 -16.40 -2.58
N CYS A 57 -0.91 -16.21 -2.08
CA CYS A 57 -0.55 -15.07 -1.26
C CYS A 57 -0.45 -13.84 -2.15
N ARG A 58 -1.23 -12.81 -1.84
CA ARG A 58 -1.27 -11.54 -2.58
C ARG A 58 -1.33 -10.36 -1.62
N ILE A 59 -0.80 -9.23 -2.06
CA ILE A 59 -0.91 -7.95 -1.35
C ILE A 59 -2.08 -7.17 -1.92
N VAL A 60 -2.74 -6.37 -1.08
CA VAL A 60 -3.72 -5.38 -1.50
C VAL A 60 -3.18 -4.00 -1.13
N GLU A 61 -2.95 -3.15 -2.11
CA GLU A 61 -2.49 -1.78 -1.92
C GLU A 61 -3.65 -0.82 -2.21
N ILE A 62 -4.15 -0.13 -1.18
CA ILE A 62 -5.31 0.76 -1.30
C ILE A 62 -4.86 2.21 -1.27
N LYS A 63 -5.17 2.96 -2.33
CA LYS A 63 -5.00 4.42 -2.40
C LYS A 63 -6.36 5.12 -2.28
N CYS A 64 -6.46 5.99 -1.27
CA CYS A 64 -7.65 6.80 -0.99
C CYS A 64 -7.27 8.29 -0.98
N LEU A 65 -7.31 8.95 -2.13
CA LEU A 65 -6.82 10.32 -2.24
C LEU A 65 -7.84 11.30 -1.65
N TYR A 66 -7.45 11.98 -0.57
CA TYR A 66 -8.35 12.89 0.14
C TYR A 66 -8.90 14.01 -0.76
N THR A 67 -8.10 14.52 -1.70
CA THR A 67 -8.46 15.59 -2.65
C THR A 67 -9.52 15.15 -3.67
N CYS A 68 -9.59 13.85 -3.95
CA CYS A 68 -10.51 13.25 -4.92
C CYS A 68 -11.62 12.43 -4.25
N ARG A 69 -11.72 12.47 -2.92
CA ARG A 69 -12.64 11.61 -2.15
C ARG A 69 -14.09 11.70 -2.60
N ASN A 70 -14.57 12.87 -3.04
CA ASN A 70 -15.95 13.10 -3.47
C ASN A 70 -16.12 13.12 -5.00
N MET A 71 -15.10 12.66 -5.74
CA MET A 71 -15.09 12.56 -7.21
C MET A 71 -15.24 11.10 -7.59
N SER A 72 -15.74 10.80 -8.79
CA SER A 72 -15.61 9.45 -9.32
C SER A 72 -14.15 9.13 -9.59
N VAL A 73 -13.80 7.86 -9.68
CA VAL A 73 -12.44 7.44 -10.01
C VAL A 73 -12.03 8.01 -11.38
N VAL A 74 -12.94 8.05 -12.35
CA VAL A 74 -12.71 8.66 -13.68
C VAL A 74 -12.40 10.16 -13.59
N GLU A 75 -13.15 10.89 -12.75
CA GLU A 75 -12.90 12.30 -12.48
C GLU A 75 -11.57 12.51 -11.75
N ALA A 76 -11.24 11.62 -10.80
CA ALA A 76 -9.99 11.65 -10.07
C ALA A 76 -8.78 11.46 -11.01
N PHE A 77 -8.87 10.50 -11.94
CA PHE A 77 -7.87 10.28 -12.99
C PHE A 77 -7.67 11.53 -13.87
N SER A 78 -8.77 12.20 -14.22
CA SER A 78 -8.72 13.36 -15.11
C SER A 78 -8.15 14.60 -14.41
N LYS A 79 -8.48 14.78 -13.12
CA LYS A 79 -8.04 15.92 -12.31
C LYS A 79 -6.58 15.80 -11.90
N ILE A 80 -6.14 14.59 -11.60
CA ILE A 80 -4.76 14.32 -11.23
C ILE A 80 -4.12 13.68 -12.47
N LYS A 81 -3.79 14.48 -13.48
CA LYS A 81 -2.94 14.04 -14.62
C LYS A 81 -1.64 13.32 -14.18
N PRO A 82 -0.98 13.64 -13.05
CA PRO A 82 0.13 12.82 -12.56
C PRO A 82 -0.30 11.50 -11.92
N PHE A 83 -1.57 11.18 -11.76
CA PHE A 83 -2.03 9.95 -11.11
C PHE A 83 -1.67 8.71 -11.91
N TYR A 84 -1.61 8.80 -13.24
CA TYR A 84 -1.12 7.70 -14.08
C TYR A 84 0.41 7.56 -14.03
N CYS A 85 1.15 8.67 -13.89
CA CYS A 85 2.58 8.62 -13.56
C CYS A 85 2.81 8.12 -12.12
N GLU A 86 1.87 8.36 -11.20
CA GLU A 86 1.87 7.81 -9.85
C GLU A 86 1.39 6.35 -9.81
N VAL A 87 0.67 5.84 -10.81
CA VAL A 87 0.51 4.39 -11.00
C VAL A 87 1.88 3.77 -11.29
N LEU A 88 2.77 4.43 -12.04
CA LEU A 88 4.17 4.03 -12.22
C LEU A 88 5.04 4.22 -10.95
N TYR A 89 4.82 5.27 -10.13
CA TYR A 89 5.49 5.38 -8.82
C TYR A 89 4.94 4.37 -7.80
N GLY A 90 3.64 4.09 -7.86
CA GLY A 90 2.95 3.05 -7.13
C GLY A 90 3.55 1.70 -7.48
N GLN A 91 3.83 1.46 -8.77
CA GLN A 91 4.57 0.27 -9.21
C GLN A 91 5.86 0.12 -8.44
N LYS A 92 6.67 1.18 -8.27
CA LYS A 92 7.91 1.05 -7.47
C LYS A 92 7.65 0.64 -6.02
N GLN A 93 6.65 1.21 -5.36
CA GLN A 93 6.31 0.89 -3.96
C GLN A 93 5.87 -0.56 -3.79
N PHE A 94 4.89 -1.01 -4.56
CA PHE A 94 4.37 -2.36 -4.38
C PHE A 94 5.26 -3.42 -5.04
N GLN A 95 5.97 -3.15 -6.14
CA GLN A 95 6.96 -4.08 -6.71
C GLN A 95 8.10 -4.34 -5.71
N GLY A 96 8.57 -3.31 -5.01
CA GLY A 96 9.57 -3.48 -3.95
C GLY A 96 9.02 -4.28 -2.77
N THR A 97 7.79 -4.03 -2.36
CA THR A 97 7.13 -4.81 -1.31
C THR A 97 6.95 -6.28 -1.74
N MET A 98 6.59 -6.51 -3.00
CA MET A 98 6.40 -7.83 -3.58
C MET A 98 7.70 -8.63 -3.63
N GLU A 99 8.83 -8.00 -4.00
CA GLU A 99 10.16 -8.61 -3.91
C GLU A 99 10.50 -8.98 -2.47
N ILE A 100 10.33 -8.04 -1.53
CA ILE A 100 10.71 -8.23 -0.13
C ILE A 100 9.91 -9.37 0.52
N VAL A 101 8.61 -9.45 0.20
CA VAL A 101 7.69 -10.46 0.77
C VAL A 101 7.73 -11.77 -0.04
N GLY A 102 8.24 -11.76 -1.27
CA GLY A 102 8.30 -12.93 -2.15
C GLY A 102 6.94 -13.32 -2.73
N ILE A 103 6.13 -12.36 -3.16
CA ILE A 103 4.80 -12.60 -3.73
C ILE A 103 4.67 -12.06 -5.17
N GLU A 104 3.84 -12.71 -5.98
CA GLU A 104 3.76 -12.41 -7.42
C GLU A 104 2.62 -11.45 -7.80
N TRP A 105 1.64 -11.24 -6.92
CA TRP A 105 0.42 -10.50 -7.25
C TRP A 105 0.07 -9.42 -6.23
N CYS A 106 -0.28 -8.25 -6.74
CA CYS A 106 -0.82 -7.14 -5.97
C CYS A 106 -2.15 -6.69 -6.60
N ASP A 107 -3.22 -6.62 -5.80
CA ASP A 107 -4.45 -5.93 -6.19
C ASP A 107 -4.32 -4.45 -5.78
N PHE A 108 -4.18 -3.57 -6.76
CA PHE A 108 -4.10 -2.12 -6.57
C PHE A 108 -5.49 -1.50 -6.60
N VAL A 109 -5.92 -0.95 -5.47
CA VAL A 109 -7.28 -0.43 -5.30
C VAL A 109 -7.23 1.09 -5.23
N ILE A 110 -7.93 1.76 -6.14
CA ILE A 110 -8.21 3.18 -6.03
C ILE A 110 -9.64 3.32 -5.55
N TRP A 111 -9.81 4.03 -4.44
CA TRP A 111 -11.09 4.15 -3.76
C TRP A 111 -11.48 5.63 -3.57
N THR A 112 -12.74 5.94 -3.85
CA THR A 112 -13.41 7.21 -3.56
C THR A 112 -14.73 6.95 -2.82
N THR A 113 -15.38 8.00 -2.31
CA THR A 113 -16.72 7.86 -1.71
C THR A 113 -17.80 7.54 -2.75
N LYS A 114 -17.51 7.67 -4.05
CA LYS A 114 -18.47 7.45 -5.14
C LYS A 114 -18.32 6.07 -5.77
N ASP A 115 -17.10 5.58 -5.91
CA ASP A 115 -16.76 4.36 -6.63
C ASP A 115 -15.34 3.87 -6.29
N MET A 116 -15.00 2.67 -6.77
CA MET A 116 -13.67 2.10 -6.63
C MET A 116 -13.25 1.35 -7.90
N THR A 117 -11.95 1.27 -8.15
CA THR A 117 -11.36 0.42 -9.20
C THR A 117 -10.29 -0.47 -8.61
N ILE A 118 -10.23 -1.70 -9.09
CA ILE A 118 -9.21 -2.68 -8.71
C ILE A 118 -8.44 -3.06 -9.96
N GLU A 119 -7.13 -2.85 -9.95
CA GLU A 119 -6.22 -3.28 -11.00
C GLU A 119 -5.29 -4.36 -10.45
N ARG A 120 -5.27 -5.53 -11.08
CA ARG A 120 -4.36 -6.60 -10.68
C ARG A 120 -3.01 -6.42 -11.36
N ILE A 121 -1.97 -6.26 -10.56
CA ILE A 121 -0.61 -6.07 -11.02
C ILE A 121 0.23 -7.30 -10.69
N ARG A 122 1.00 -7.76 -11.69
CA ARG A 122 1.96 -8.85 -11.55
C ARG A 122 3.33 -8.28 -11.19
N PHE A 123 4.10 -9.04 -10.42
CA PHE A 123 5.51 -8.75 -10.20
C PHE A 123 6.26 -8.67 -11.54
N ASP A 124 6.99 -7.58 -11.76
CA ASP A 124 7.85 -7.35 -12.90
C ASP A 124 9.30 -7.30 -12.43
N LYS A 125 9.98 -8.44 -12.60
CA LYS A 125 11.38 -8.61 -12.20
C LYS A 125 12.32 -7.67 -12.95
N LEU A 126 12.08 -7.39 -14.23
CA LEU A 126 12.96 -6.55 -15.03
C LEU A 126 12.82 -5.09 -14.59
N PHE A 127 11.59 -4.63 -14.41
CA PHE A 127 11.30 -3.29 -13.86
C PHE A 127 11.90 -3.12 -12.46
N TRP A 128 11.70 -4.08 -11.57
CA TRP A 128 12.23 -4.02 -10.21
C TRP A 128 13.76 -4.01 -10.18
N THR A 129 14.42 -4.82 -11.03
CA THR A 129 15.89 -4.86 -11.11
C THR A 129 16.47 -3.49 -11.49
N SER A 130 15.82 -2.79 -12.42
CA SER A 130 16.19 -1.42 -12.80
C SER A 130 16.02 -0.44 -11.62
N CYS A 131 14.89 -0.51 -10.92
CA CYS A 131 14.63 0.32 -9.74
C CYS A 131 15.63 0.06 -8.62
N LEU A 132 15.93 -1.20 -8.33
CA LEU A 132 16.88 -1.61 -7.29
C LEU A 132 18.30 -1.08 -7.58
N SER A 133 18.70 -1.07 -8.86
CA SER A 133 20.01 -0.54 -9.27
C SER A 133 20.13 0.95 -8.95
N TYR A 134 19.08 1.73 -9.25
CA TYR A 134 19.01 3.14 -8.88
C TYR A 134 18.95 3.36 -7.37
N LEU A 135 18.15 2.58 -6.63
CA LEU A 135 18.06 2.71 -5.18
C LEU A 135 19.38 2.41 -4.48
N LYS A 136 20.17 1.47 -5.02
CA LYS A 136 21.52 1.17 -4.53
C LYS A 136 22.46 2.36 -4.73
N SER A 137 22.45 3.02 -5.89
CA SER A 137 23.31 4.19 -6.12
C SER A 137 22.91 5.33 -5.17
N VAL A 138 21.61 5.60 -5.01
CA VAL A 138 21.11 6.60 -4.06
C VAL A 138 21.58 6.29 -2.63
N TYR A 139 21.45 5.04 -2.19
CA TYR A 139 21.89 4.64 -0.85
C TYR A 139 23.39 4.83 -0.66
N LEU A 140 24.22 4.37 -1.60
CA LEU A 140 25.68 4.42 -1.46
C LEU A 140 26.26 5.83 -1.61
N GLU A 141 25.71 6.64 -2.52
CA GLU A 141 26.27 7.95 -2.87
C GLU A 141 25.75 9.08 -1.98
N TYR A 142 24.49 8.99 -1.50
CA TYR A 142 23.83 10.11 -0.80
C TYR A 142 23.36 9.78 0.61
N ILE A 143 22.99 8.53 0.91
CA ILE A 143 22.48 8.18 2.24
C ILE A 143 23.62 7.71 3.14
N LEU A 144 24.45 6.79 2.66
CA LEU A 144 25.54 6.16 3.41
C LEU A 144 26.55 7.20 3.98
N PRO A 145 26.96 8.24 3.23
CA PRO A 145 27.88 9.25 3.76
C PRO A 145 27.30 10.11 4.90
N GLU A 146 25.97 10.22 4.99
CA GLU A 146 25.28 11.07 5.99
C GLU A 146 24.95 10.30 7.28
N ILE A 147 25.10 8.97 7.27
CA ILE A 147 24.85 8.08 8.42
C ILE A 147 26.13 7.51 9.04
N SER A 148 27.30 7.90 8.52
CA SER A 148 28.63 7.56 9.04
C SER A 148 29.22 8.70 9.87
#